data_AF-A0A2V5JAJ6-F1
#
_entry.id   AF-A0A2V5JAJ6-F1
#
_cell.length_a   1.000
_cell.length_b   1.000
_cell.length_c   1.000
_cell.angle_alpha   90.00
_cell.angle_beta   90.00
_cell.angle_gamma   90.00
#
_symmetry.space_group_name_H-M   'P 1'
#
loop_
_entity.id
_entity.type
_entity.pdbx_description
1 polymer ?
#
loop_
_entity_poly.entity_id
_entity_poly.type
_entity_poly.pdbx_seq_one_letter_code
_entity_poly.pdbx_strand_id
1 'polypeptide(L)'
;MLAGQGVHIWADLKEDDPHSAPLPSQRYKLVVIVSDVSRGLLLRLPWDYEALLGRDPNTASVADAIRACVSISFFFRPWIMPTSPAVIGHNYIVCCDGGILSNFSMSIFDRHDGRPARWPTLGVKLSG
;
A
#
# COMPACT_ATOMS: atom_id res chain seq x y z
N MET A 1 -2.71 0.75 18.35
CA MET A 1 -3.31 1.58 17.28
C MET A 1 -2.20 2.46 16.70
N LEU A 2 -2.07 2.62 15.37
CA LEU A 2 -0.96 3.39 14.74
C LEU A 2 -0.87 4.85 15.23
N ALA A 3 -2.00 5.48 15.51
CA ALA A 3 -2.05 6.83 16.08
C ALA A 3 -1.31 6.94 17.43
N GLY A 4 -1.32 5.89 18.25
CA GLY A 4 -0.57 5.86 19.52
C GLY A 4 0.95 5.73 19.34
N GLN A 5 1.42 5.50 18.11
CA GLN A 5 2.82 5.48 17.72
C GLN A 5 3.20 6.71 16.86
N GLY A 6 2.31 7.72 16.77
CA GLY A 6 2.53 8.95 16.00
C GLY A 6 2.45 8.77 14.48
N VAL A 7 1.86 7.68 13.99
CA VAL A 7 1.73 7.41 12.55
C VAL A 7 0.33 7.74 12.07
N HIS A 8 0.21 8.77 11.22
CA HIS A 8 -1.04 9.26 10.66
C HIS A 8 -0.98 9.29 9.12
N ILE A 9 0.11 9.81 8.57
CA ILE A 9 0.33 9.99 7.13
C ILE A 9 1.59 9.25 6.69
N TRP A 10 1.73 8.99 5.39
CA TRP A 10 2.90 8.26 4.89
C TRP A 10 4.21 9.02 5.08
N ALA A 11 4.16 10.35 5.23
CA ALA A 11 5.34 11.14 5.58
C ALA A 11 5.96 10.69 6.93
N ASP A 12 5.14 10.29 7.90
CA ASP A 12 5.61 9.79 9.21
C ASP A 12 6.38 8.47 9.09
N LEU A 13 6.23 7.77 7.95
CA LEU A 13 6.85 6.49 7.66
C LEU A 13 8.01 6.58 6.68
N LYS A 14 8.41 7.77 6.24
CA LYS A 14 9.61 7.94 5.41
C LYS A 14 10.86 7.46 6.15
N GLU A 15 11.74 6.82 5.41
CA GLU A 15 13.03 6.36 5.91
C GLU A 15 14.15 7.17 5.26
N ASP A 16 14.85 7.97 6.07
CA ASP A 16 15.97 8.80 5.63
C ASP A 16 17.31 8.05 5.68
N ASP A 17 17.32 6.72 5.83
CA ASP A 17 18.56 5.93 5.84
C ASP A 17 19.22 5.96 4.43
N PRO A 18 20.38 6.64 4.28
CA PRO A 18 21.06 6.75 2.99
C PRO A 18 21.52 5.38 2.46
N HIS A 19 21.65 4.37 3.32
CA HIS A 19 22.06 3.00 2.97
C HIS A 19 20.87 2.06 2.68
N SER A 20 19.63 2.56 2.67
CA SER A 20 18.45 1.76 2.35
C SER A 20 18.46 1.35 0.86
N ALA A 21 18.12 0.07 0.60
CA ALA A 21 18.15 -0.56 -0.72
C ALA A 21 17.12 -0.04 -1.75
N PRO A 22 15.90 0.41 -1.35
CA PRO A 22 14.95 1.02 -2.28
C PRO A 22 15.43 2.36 -2.83
N LEU A 23 14.90 2.75 -4.00
CA LEU A 23 15.06 4.10 -4.56
C LEU A 23 14.61 5.15 -3.53
N PRO A 24 15.22 6.35 -3.49
CA PRO A 24 14.86 7.39 -2.51
C PRO A 24 13.35 7.71 -2.45
N SER A 25 12.65 7.66 -3.57
CA SER A 25 11.19 7.89 -3.65
C SER A 25 10.33 6.76 -3.09
N GLN A 26 10.93 5.60 -2.78
CA GLN A 26 10.25 4.38 -2.31
C GLN A 26 10.62 4.00 -0.87
N ARG A 27 11.46 4.80 -0.21
CA ARG A 27 11.91 4.55 1.17
C ARG A 27 10.82 4.85 2.19
N TYR A 28 9.94 3.87 2.39
CA TYR A 28 8.92 3.88 3.42
C TYR A 28 9.05 2.63 4.28
N LYS A 29 8.84 2.79 5.58
CA LYS A 29 8.87 1.69 6.57
C LYS A 29 7.70 0.70 6.43
N LEU A 30 6.71 1.03 5.60
CA LEU A 30 5.52 0.24 5.33
C LEU A 30 5.15 0.36 3.86
N VAL A 31 4.69 -0.75 3.28
CA VAL A 31 4.02 -0.78 1.98
C VAL A 31 2.75 -1.59 2.16
N VAL A 32 1.62 -1.06 1.69
CA VAL A 32 0.31 -1.71 1.77
C VAL A 32 -0.17 -2.01 0.35
N ILE A 33 -0.65 -3.23 0.15
CA ILE A 33 -1.18 -3.68 -1.13
C ILE A 33 -2.71 -3.63 -1.10
N VAL A 34 -3.30 -3.08 -2.15
CA VAL A 34 -4.76 -2.91 -2.27
C VAL A 34 -5.21 -3.27 -3.68
N SER A 35 -6.35 -3.95 -3.79
CA SER A 35 -7.00 -4.21 -5.09
C SER A 35 -7.89 -3.02 -5.47
N ASP A 36 -7.60 -2.36 -6.59
CA ASP A 36 -8.54 -1.47 -7.26
C ASP A 36 -9.49 -2.30 -8.13
N VAL A 37 -10.67 -2.61 -7.59
CA VAL A 37 -11.66 -3.44 -8.30
C VAL A 37 -12.40 -2.66 -9.39
N SER A 38 -12.38 -1.32 -9.35
CA SER A 38 -12.96 -0.50 -10.42
C SER A 38 -12.14 -0.53 -11.71
N ARG A 39 -10.82 -0.72 -11.60
CA ARG A 39 -9.91 -0.81 -12.74
C ARG A 39 -9.28 -2.19 -12.94
N GLY A 40 -9.49 -3.14 -12.02
CA GLY A 40 -8.89 -4.48 -12.08
C GLY A 40 -7.38 -4.48 -11.87
N LEU A 41 -6.86 -3.55 -11.05
CA LEU A 41 -5.42 -3.32 -10.86
C LEU A 41 -5.04 -3.50 -9.40
N LEU A 42 -3.76 -3.79 -9.14
CA LEU A 42 -3.21 -3.97 -7.81
C LEU A 42 -2.26 -2.79 -7.51
N LEU A 43 -2.51 -2.10 -6.40
CA LEU A 43 -1.82 -0.87 -5.99
C LEU A 43 -0.87 -1.16 -4.83
N ARG A 44 0.35 -0.64 -4.90
CA ARG A 44 1.36 -0.67 -3.84
C ARG A 44 1.48 0.72 -3.24
N LEU A 45 0.84 0.94 -2.11
CA LEU A 45 0.84 2.23 -1.43
C LEU A 45 2.03 2.29 -0.46
N PRO A 46 2.83 3.37 -0.45
CA PRO A 46 2.53 4.65 -1.10
C PRO A 46 3.13 4.85 -2.51
N TRP A 47 3.87 3.88 -3.04
CA TRP A 47 4.63 4.01 -4.29
C TRP A 47 3.77 4.38 -5.50
N ASP A 48 2.54 3.90 -5.54
CA ASP A 48 1.65 4.10 -6.69
C ASP A 48 0.71 5.32 -6.53
N TYR A 49 0.78 6.08 -5.42
CA TYR A 49 -0.11 7.25 -5.21
C TYR A 49 0.04 8.31 -6.30
N GLU A 50 1.28 8.70 -6.62
CA GLU A 50 1.49 9.81 -7.55
C GLU A 50 1.22 9.35 -8.99
N ALA A 51 1.89 8.27 -9.42
CA ALA A 51 1.83 7.80 -10.80
C ALA A 51 0.46 7.22 -11.20
N LEU A 52 -0.22 6.49 -10.30
CA LEU A 52 -1.46 5.78 -10.63
C LEU A 52 -2.70 6.41 -10.02
N LEU A 53 -2.55 7.26 -8.99
CA LEU A 53 -3.67 7.94 -8.33
C LEU A 53 -3.67 9.47 -8.49
N GLY A 54 -2.55 10.05 -8.93
CA GLY A 54 -2.35 11.51 -9.01
C GLY A 54 -2.43 12.20 -7.66
N ARG A 55 -2.00 11.53 -6.59
CA ARG A 55 -2.05 12.04 -5.22
C ARG A 55 -0.67 12.09 -4.60
N ASP A 56 -0.44 13.09 -3.77
CA ASP A 56 0.79 13.19 -2.98
C ASP A 56 0.76 12.13 -1.86
N PRO A 57 1.68 11.14 -1.86
CA PRO A 57 1.75 10.15 -0.80
C PRO A 57 1.94 10.78 0.58
N ASN A 58 2.65 11.91 0.68
CA ASN A 58 2.98 12.55 1.96
C ASN A 58 1.76 13.10 2.70
N THR A 59 0.67 13.35 1.97
CA THR A 59 -0.59 13.85 2.55
C THR A 59 -1.62 12.74 2.80
N ALA A 60 -1.35 11.53 2.32
CA ALA A 60 -2.31 10.44 2.37
C ALA A 60 -2.28 9.71 3.72
N SER A 61 -3.48 9.29 4.17
CA SER A 61 -3.69 8.55 5.42
C SER A 61 -3.19 7.11 5.29
N VAL A 62 -2.34 6.69 6.23
CA VAL A 62 -1.92 5.29 6.35
C VAL A 62 -3.09 4.40 6.77
N ALA A 63 -3.96 4.90 7.64
CA ALA A 63 -5.12 4.16 8.13
C ALA A 63 -6.13 3.85 7.02
N ASP A 64 -6.26 4.73 6.02
CA ASP A 64 -7.15 4.53 4.89
C ASP A 64 -6.64 3.39 3.99
N ALA A 65 -5.33 3.35 3.75
CA ALA A 65 -4.70 2.26 3.00
C ALA A 65 -4.86 0.92 3.73
N ILE A 66 -4.66 0.90 5.05
CA ILE A 66 -4.85 -0.31 5.86
C ILE A 66 -6.32 -0.76 5.80
N ARG A 67 -7.27 0.17 5.94
CA ARG A 67 -8.70 -0.13 5.84
C ARG A 67 -9.07 -0.72 4.49
N ALA A 68 -8.52 -0.16 3.41
CA ALA A 68 -8.71 -0.67 2.06
C ALA A 68 -8.15 -2.10 1.90
N CYS A 69 -6.98 -2.37 2.50
CA CYS A 69 -6.33 -3.68 2.46
C CYS A 69 -7.09 -4.77 3.25
N VAL A 70 -7.76 -4.42 4.36
CA VAL A 70 -8.49 -5.41 5.19
C VAL A 70 -9.98 -5.54 4.85
N SER A 71 -10.42 -4.92 3.74
CA SER A 71 -11.82 -4.96 3.32
C SER A 71 -12.16 -6.26 2.59
N ILE A 72 -12.39 -7.34 3.34
CA ILE A 72 -12.91 -8.61 2.82
C ILE A 72 -14.34 -8.41 2.30
N SER A 73 -14.57 -8.74 1.03
CA SER A 73 -15.80 -8.43 0.27
C SER A 73 -17.13 -8.87 0.88
N PHE A 74 -17.13 -9.83 1.80
CA PHE A 74 -18.36 -10.39 2.35
C PHE A 74 -18.82 -9.72 3.66
N PHE A 75 -17.93 -9.02 4.37
CA PHE A 75 -18.24 -8.41 5.68
C PHE A 75 -17.84 -6.93 5.78
N PHE A 76 -17.03 -6.41 4.85
CA PHE A 76 -16.56 -5.03 4.90
C PHE A 76 -17.00 -4.21 3.68
N ARG A 77 -17.34 -2.93 3.94
CA ARG A 77 -17.72 -1.98 2.90
C ARG A 77 -16.51 -1.68 2.01
N PRO A 78 -16.63 -1.75 0.67
CA PRO A 78 -15.58 -1.31 -0.24
C PRO A 78 -15.11 0.10 0.12
N TRP A 79 -13.80 0.31 0.07
CA TRP A 79 -13.22 1.61 0.39
C TRP A 79 -13.20 2.50 -0.84
N ILE A 80 -13.89 3.64 -0.77
CA ILE A 80 -13.86 4.65 -1.82
C ILE A 80 -12.63 5.52 -1.61
N MET A 81 -11.65 5.39 -2.50
CA MET A 81 -10.42 6.18 -2.43
C MET A 81 -10.49 7.35 -3.41
N PRO A 82 -10.32 8.60 -2.94
CA PRO A 82 -10.28 9.74 -3.84
C PRO A 82 -9.04 9.71 -4.72
N THR A 83 -9.15 10.28 -5.91
CA THR A 83 -8.12 10.32 -6.95
C THR A 83 -8.08 11.65 -7.67
N SER A 84 -7.03 11.90 -8.45
CA SER A 84 -6.99 13.06 -9.36
C SER A 84 -7.65 12.72 -10.70
N PRO A 85 -8.75 13.40 -11.09
CA PRO A 85 -9.36 13.20 -12.40
C PRO A 85 -8.44 13.57 -13.56
N ALA A 86 -7.47 14.48 -13.33
CA ALA A 86 -6.49 14.85 -14.35
C ALA A 86 -5.55 13.67 -14.71
N VAL A 87 -5.37 12.71 -13.80
CA VAL A 87 -4.51 11.54 -14.00
C VAL A 87 -5.31 10.31 -14.41
N ILE A 88 -6.49 10.08 -13.79
CA ILE A 88 -7.25 8.82 -13.96
C ILE A 88 -8.54 9.01 -14.76
N GLY A 89 -9.01 10.24 -14.95
CA GLY A 89 -10.33 10.51 -15.55
C GLY A 89 -11.52 10.28 -14.59
N HIS A 90 -11.26 9.85 -13.36
CA HIS A 90 -12.27 9.61 -12.33
C HIS A 90 -11.88 10.30 -11.00
N ASN A 91 -12.90 10.71 -10.22
CA ASN A 91 -12.72 11.36 -8.90
C ASN A 91 -12.42 10.36 -7.78
N TYR A 92 -12.72 9.09 -8.00
CA TYR A 92 -12.48 8.03 -7.03
C TYR A 92 -12.30 6.68 -7.72
N ILE A 93 -11.73 5.75 -6.96
CA ILE A 93 -11.68 4.33 -7.27
C ILE A 93 -12.30 3.52 -6.13
N VAL A 94 -12.69 2.28 -6.43
CA VAL A 94 -13.19 1.35 -5.43
C VAL A 94 -12.10 0.35 -5.09
N CYS A 95 -11.74 0.31 -3.80
CA CYS A 95 -10.68 -0.52 -3.28
C CYS A 95 -11.24 -1.62 -2.37
N CYS A 96 -10.65 -2.81 -2.49
CA CYS A 96 -10.94 -3.97 -1.65
C CYS A 96 -9.63 -4.71 -1.28
N ASP A 97 -9.75 -5.72 -0.42
CA ASP A 97 -8.62 -6.57 0.00
C ASP A 97 -7.84 -7.15 -1.22
N GLY A 98 -6.51 -7.15 -1.09
CA GLY A 98 -5.57 -7.76 -2.04
C GLY A 98 -5.82 -9.24 -2.33
N GLY A 99 -6.52 -9.94 -1.42
CA GLY A 99 -6.91 -11.35 -1.59
C GLY A 99 -7.93 -11.63 -2.69
N ILE A 100 -8.59 -10.61 -3.25
CA ILE A 100 -9.57 -10.77 -4.34
C ILE A 100 -8.88 -10.96 -5.70
N LEU A 101 -7.72 -10.32 -5.91
CA LEU A 101 -7.00 -10.35 -7.19
C LEU A 101 -5.70 -11.15 -7.17
N SER A 102 -5.12 -11.48 -6.01
CA SER A 102 -3.93 -12.34 -5.99
C SER A 102 -3.73 -13.11 -4.67
N ASN A 103 -3.56 -14.42 -4.81
CA ASN A 103 -2.88 -15.25 -3.84
C ASN A 103 -1.38 -14.86 -3.84
N PHE A 104 -0.86 -14.44 -2.69
CA PHE A 104 0.56 -14.19 -2.36
C PHE A 104 1.23 -12.91 -2.87
N SER A 105 1.37 -11.94 -1.95
CA SER A 105 2.35 -10.86 -2.05
C SER A 105 3.64 -11.19 -1.28
N MET A 106 4.49 -12.07 -1.82
CA MET A 106 5.83 -12.34 -1.25
C MET A 106 6.97 -11.59 -1.96
N SER A 107 6.70 -10.81 -3.02
CA SER A 107 7.76 -10.23 -3.88
C SER A 107 8.14 -8.77 -3.59
N ILE A 108 7.52 -8.07 -2.63
CA ILE A 108 7.79 -6.62 -2.44
C ILE A 108 9.00 -6.31 -1.55
N PHE A 109 9.55 -7.30 -0.84
CA PHE A 109 10.70 -7.11 0.06
C PHE A 109 11.92 -7.96 -0.33
N ASP A 110 11.90 -8.59 -1.51
CA ASP A 110 13.05 -9.37 -1.95
C ASP A 110 14.15 -8.42 -2.40
N ARG A 111 15.30 -8.47 -1.71
CA ARG A 111 16.45 -7.64 -2.07
C ARG A 111 17.10 -8.26 -3.29
N HIS A 112 17.22 -7.50 -4.38
CA HIS A 112 17.97 -7.94 -5.58
C HIS A 112 19.51 -7.96 -5.38
N ASP A 113 20.00 -7.73 -4.16
CA ASP A 113 21.44 -7.62 -3.84
C ASP A 113 22.04 -8.88 -3.18
N GLY A 114 21.26 -9.96 -3.05
CA GLY A 114 21.73 -11.25 -2.52
C GLY A 114 22.01 -11.29 -1.02
N ARG A 115 21.63 -10.26 -0.25
CA ARG A 115 21.81 -10.20 1.21
C ARG A 115 20.55 -10.63 1.95
N PRO A 116 20.67 -11.20 3.16
CA PRO A 116 19.51 -11.61 3.96
C PRO A 116 18.61 -10.42 4.30
N ALA A 117 17.29 -10.65 4.28
CA ALA A 117 16.29 -9.64 4.60
C ALA A 117 16.48 -9.11 6.04
N ARG A 118 16.64 -7.79 6.18
CA ARG A 118 16.89 -7.13 7.47
C ARG A 118 15.69 -7.15 8.42
N TRP A 119 14.49 -7.32 7.88
CA TRP A 119 13.22 -7.43 8.62
C TRP A 119 12.55 -8.77 8.29
N PRO A 120 11.96 -9.47 9.26
CA PRO A 120 11.28 -10.73 9.00
C PRO A 120 10.00 -10.50 8.18
N THR A 121 9.86 -11.25 7.08
CA THR A 121 8.63 -11.31 6.30
C THR A 121 7.65 -12.28 6.96
N LEU A 122 6.58 -11.77 7.56
CA LEU A 122 5.50 -12.59 8.13
C LEU A 122 4.38 -12.74 7.11
N GLY A 123 4.39 -13.86 6.38
CA GLY A 123 3.28 -14.28 5.52
C GLY A 123 2.34 -15.22 6.27
N VAL A 124 1.12 -14.78 6.58
CA VAL A 124 0.08 -15.65 7.14
C VAL A 124 -0.82 -16.11 6.00
N LYS A 125 -0.76 -17.40 5.69
CA LYS A 125 -1.72 -18.06 4.78
C LYS A 125 -2.75 -18.79 5.63
N LEU A 126 -4.00 -18.33 5.63
CA LEU A 126 -5.12 -19.10 6.16
C LEU A 126 -5.64 -20.02 5.06
N SER A 127 -5.08 -21.23 4.99
CA SER A 127 -5.68 -22.33 4.23
C SER A 127 -6.47 -23.21 5.20
N GLY A 128 -7.77 -23.33 4.95
CA GLY A 128 -8.55 -24.50 5.36
C GLY A 128 -8.31 -25.65 4.38
#